data_AF-A0A6L8L188-F1
#
_entry.id   AF-A0A6L8L188-F1
#
_cell.length_a   1.000
_cell.length_b   1.000
_cell.length_c   1.000
_cell.angle_alpha   90.00
_cell.angle_beta   90.00
_cell.angle_gamma   90.00
#
_symmetry.space_group_name_H-M   'P 1'
#
loop_
_entity.id
_entity.type
_entity.pdbx_description
1 polymer ?
#
loop_
_entity_poly.entity_id
_entity_poly.type
_entity_poly.pdbx_seq_one_letter_code
_entity_poly.pdbx_strand_id
1 'polypeptide(L)'
;MKSGLIAAALAGLLAAGAASADTIALRLAFTEGRNGATFTARHVQVGNFALSPDVRKGAAGTQWRVVARDATGAVLHEVTVASGRQRHIEAFNPATGAIEVADTVPQQEGMFEVSMPFDADTASIEVLPVQAAVTGARSAAIATAAVPLAQFSRADLLKLNAPSKAMRAALAPSATATTIVNNGAAATHMDYVFVGDGYTAAEMNKWHADAQKVIDGFLADPLFAANRSAMNVRRVDVASNQSGVDEPDRGIYRDTAMDAAFYCYNIDRLLCVNSDKVYNIVGSVLAPDERDIIIVVANSTRYGGSGGEIATLSMATQSIEIALHEIGHTAFGLADEYDYGTCSLSGEPGEPDVSMNGTRNVKWGSLIASSTAVPTGLGAYPNGTVGVFQGAQYCPSGKYRPTENSRMRTLGYPWHAVNEGAARKVFAQYGGSAPGGVTQTGTLANGGFAYAPSASPGWVQAGAGNFSLQLSGPANTNFQLYLYKFMANGWVQVAASTGATSSESISYNGAAGYYYAMVNSVSGGGAYTLTYSFPKP
;
A
#
# COMPACT_ATOMS: atom_id res chain seq x y z
N MET A 1 66.40 -9.84 -23.35
CA MET A 1 65.11 -10.52 -23.11
C MET A 1 64.53 -9.99 -21.81
N LYS A 2 63.25 -9.70 -21.84
CA LYS A 2 62.52 -8.79 -20.94
C LYS A 2 62.14 -9.44 -19.61
N SER A 3 62.26 -8.63 -18.57
CA SER A 3 61.27 -8.37 -17.51
C SER A 3 60.90 -9.50 -16.54
N GLY A 4 61.41 -9.38 -15.32
CA GLY A 4 60.82 -9.91 -14.10
C GLY A 4 60.77 -8.81 -13.04
N LEU A 5 59.59 -8.62 -12.45
CA LEU A 5 59.28 -7.88 -11.21
C LEU A 5 59.57 -6.37 -11.17
N ILE A 6 58.51 -5.57 -11.29
CA ILE A 6 58.07 -4.50 -10.35
C ILE A 6 56.64 -4.14 -10.76
N ALA A 7 55.67 -4.41 -9.88
CA ALA A 7 54.44 -3.62 -9.69
C ALA A 7 53.47 -4.40 -8.77
N ALA A 8 53.78 -4.39 -7.47
CA ALA A 8 52.76 -4.55 -6.43
C ALA A 8 52.15 -3.16 -6.18
N ALA A 9 51.02 -2.84 -6.81
CA ALA A 9 50.11 -1.76 -6.45
C ALA A 9 48.94 -1.71 -7.44
N LEU A 10 47.81 -2.35 -7.10
CA LEU A 10 46.43 -1.89 -7.32
C LEU A 10 45.49 -3.08 -7.03
N ALA A 11 45.37 -3.44 -5.76
CA ALA A 11 44.27 -4.26 -5.25
C ALA A 11 43.55 -3.41 -4.21
N GLY A 12 42.75 -2.47 -4.70
CA GLY A 12 42.02 -1.52 -3.89
C GLY A 12 41.32 -0.53 -4.82
N LEU A 13 40.00 -0.41 -4.64
CA LEU A 13 39.04 0.34 -5.46
C LEU A 13 38.63 -0.35 -6.77
N LEU A 14 37.55 -1.13 -6.67
CA LEU A 14 36.36 -1.04 -7.53
C LEU A 14 35.25 -1.92 -6.91
N ALA A 15 34.84 -1.53 -5.71
CA ALA A 15 33.54 -1.87 -5.16
C ALA A 15 32.83 -0.54 -4.83
N ALA A 16 32.67 0.30 -5.85
CA ALA A 16 31.66 1.35 -5.80
C ALA A 16 30.36 0.64 -6.18
N GLY A 17 29.60 0.24 -5.16
CA GLY A 17 28.25 -0.29 -5.35
C GLY A 17 27.44 0.67 -6.22
N ALA A 18 26.58 0.12 -7.08
CA ALA A 18 25.45 0.87 -7.57
C ALA A 18 24.74 1.44 -6.34
N ALA A 19 24.75 2.76 -6.18
CA ALA A 19 23.95 3.42 -5.18
C ALA A 19 22.48 3.15 -5.53
N SER A 20 21.91 2.12 -4.91
CA SER A 20 20.46 2.00 -4.77
C SER A 20 19.97 3.34 -4.23
N ALA A 21 18.94 3.93 -4.84
CA ALA A 21 18.35 5.16 -4.32
C ALA A 21 17.97 4.89 -2.86
N ASP A 22 18.58 5.62 -1.93
CA ASP A 22 18.26 5.50 -0.51
C ASP A 22 16.77 5.82 -0.34
N THR A 23 16.04 4.96 0.35
CA THR A 23 14.65 5.19 0.76
C THR A 23 14.58 5.41 2.26
N ILE A 24 13.58 6.15 2.71
CA ILE A 24 13.34 6.40 4.12
C ILE A 24 11.92 6.00 4.51
N ALA A 25 11.80 5.17 5.54
CA ALA A 25 10.56 4.89 6.21
C ALA A 25 10.45 5.82 7.43
N LEU A 26 9.41 6.63 7.44
CA LEU A 26 9.09 7.58 8.49
C LEU A 26 7.81 7.18 9.17
N ARG A 27 7.91 6.91 10.47
CA ARG A 27 6.73 6.83 11.34
C ARG A 27 6.50 8.18 11.98
N LEU A 28 5.41 8.81 11.59
CA LEU A 28 5.03 10.14 12.07
C LEU A 28 3.88 9.96 13.05
N ALA A 29 4.04 10.46 14.27
CA ALA A 29 2.94 10.62 15.20
C ALA A 29 2.38 12.04 15.09
N PHE A 30 1.07 12.17 15.15
CA PHE A 30 0.39 13.45 15.29
C PHE A 30 -0.22 13.60 16.68
N THR A 31 -0.34 14.84 17.13
CA THR A 31 -1.15 15.23 18.28
C THR A 31 -1.97 16.45 17.89
N GLU A 32 -3.28 16.41 18.16
CA GLU A 32 -4.19 17.51 17.94
C GLU A 32 -4.03 18.55 19.05
N GLY A 33 -3.66 19.77 18.66
CA GLY A 33 -3.58 20.91 19.56
C GLY A 33 -4.64 21.96 19.24
N ARG A 34 -4.72 22.99 20.08
CA ARG A 34 -5.61 24.16 19.88
C ARG A 34 -5.42 24.86 18.52
N ASN A 35 -4.24 24.74 17.93
CA ASN A 35 -3.86 25.39 16.67
C ASN A 35 -3.76 24.41 15.49
N GLY A 36 -4.27 23.19 15.64
CA GLY A 36 -4.18 22.12 14.64
C GLY A 36 -3.21 20.99 15.01
N ALA A 37 -3.05 20.03 14.10
CA ALA A 37 -2.18 18.89 14.27
C ALA A 37 -0.70 19.29 14.29
N THR A 38 0.05 18.75 15.24
CA THR A 38 1.52 18.81 15.26
C THR A 38 2.08 17.42 15.00
N PHE A 39 3.17 17.32 14.22
CA PHE A 39 3.77 16.02 13.86
C PHE A 39 5.16 15.87 14.45
N THR A 40 5.49 14.62 14.82
CA THR A 40 6.82 14.24 15.31
C THR A 40 7.27 12.96 14.62
N ALA A 41 8.54 12.90 14.21
CA ALA A 41 9.15 11.68 13.71
C ALA A 41 9.47 10.76 14.90
N ARG A 42 8.68 9.70 15.07
CA ARG A 42 8.83 8.71 16.15
C ARG A 42 9.88 7.66 15.81
N HIS A 43 9.93 7.26 14.54
CA HIS A 43 10.88 6.26 14.05
C HIS A 43 11.33 6.62 12.64
N VAL A 44 12.63 6.48 12.41
CA VAL A 44 13.26 6.70 11.11
C VAL A 44 14.10 5.49 10.76
N GLN A 45 13.89 4.95 9.56
CA GLN A 45 14.73 3.91 8.99
C GLN A 45 15.14 4.30 7.58
N VAL A 46 16.43 4.44 7.32
CA VAL A 46 16.98 4.58 5.96
C VAL A 46 17.45 3.22 5.47
N GLY A 47 17.12 2.86 4.23
CA GLY A 47 17.53 1.60 3.62
C GLY A 47 17.02 1.45 2.20
N ASN A 48 16.94 0.20 1.74
CA ASN A 48 16.44 -0.16 0.42
C ASN A 48 15.15 -0.97 0.58
N PHE A 49 14.02 -0.30 0.42
CA PHE A 49 12.68 -0.89 0.45
C PHE A 49 11.77 -0.08 -0.48
N ALA A 50 10.61 -0.61 -0.84
CA ALA A 50 9.68 0.09 -1.73
C ALA A 50 9.08 1.36 -1.11
N LEU A 51 8.68 2.28 -1.99
CA LEU A 51 7.90 3.46 -1.63
C LEU A 51 6.47 3.07 -1.25
N SER A 52 5.85 3.84 -0.36
CA SER A 52 4.46 3.62 0.00
C SER A 52 3.54 3.86 -1.20
N PRO A 53 2.65 2.91 -1.56
CA PRO A 53 1.66 3.13 -2.60
C PRO A 53 0.65 4.21 -2.20
N ASP A 54 0.28 5.05 -3.16
CA ASP A 54 -0.71 6.12 -2.94
C ASP A 54 -2.13 5.60 -3.19
N VAL A 55 -2.62 4.76 -2.27
CA VAL A 55 -3.94 4.11 -2.36
C VAL A 55 -5.11 5.09 -2.31
N ARG A 56 -4.88 6.28 -1.75
CA ARG A 56 -5.88 7.34 -1.54
C ARG A 56 -5.77 8.49 -2.55
N LYS A 57 -4.91 8.35 -3.57
CA LYS A 57 -4.66 9.40 -4.57
C LYS A 57 -5.93 9.92 -5.21
N GLY A 58 -6.19 11.22 -5.05
CA GLY A 58 -7.34 11.89 -5.65
C GLY A 58 -8.69 11.62 -4.98
N ALA A 59 -8.71 10.91 -3.86
CA ALA A 59 -9.89 10.81 -3.00
C ALA A 59 -10.10 12.14 -2.25
N ALA A 60 -11.32 12.67 -2.31
CA ALA A 60 -11.74 13.78 -1.45
C ALA A 60 -11.79 13.36 0.03
N GLY A 61 -11.51 14.27 0.97
CA GLY A 61 -11.65 14.01 2.41
C GLY A 61 -10.50 14.50 3.27
N THR A 62 -10.53 14.14 4.56
CA THR A 62 -9.53 14.50 5.57
C THR A 62 -8.33 13.57 5.51
N GLN A 63 -7.42 13.84 4.57
CA GLN A 63 -6.14 13.15 4.44
C GLN A 63 -4.99 14.12 4.77
N TRP A 64 -3.80 13.58 4.99
CA TRP A 64 -2.55 14.34 4.95
C TRP A 64 -1.82 14.04 3.65
N ARG A 65 -1.07 15.01 3.13
CA ARG A 65 -0.15 14.81 2.01
C ARG A 65 1.27 14.80 2.56
N VAL A 66 2.00 13.73 2.32
CA VAL A 66 3.42 13.67 2.67
C VAL A 66 4.23 13.85 1.39
N VAL A 67 5.13 14.84 1.40
CA VAL A 67 5.81 15.30 0.20
C VAL A 67 7.32 15.27 0.43
N ALA A 68 8.06 14.61 -0.46
CA ALA A 68 9.51 14.73 -0.53
C ALA A 68 9.87 15.86 -1.51
N ARG A 69 10.76 16.76 -1.10
CA ARG A 69 11.21 17.89 -1.93
C ARG A 69 12.72 17.94 -2.07
N ASP A 70 13.17 18.49 -3.19
CA ASP A 70 14.57 18.85 -3.40
C ASP A 70 14.93 20.20 -2.75
N ALA A 71 16.21 20.59 -2.86
CA ALA A 71 16.72 21.83 -2.29
C ALA A 71 16.16 23.11 -2.95
N THR A 72 15.55 22.99 -4.12
CA THR A 72 14.88 24.09 -4.83
C THR A 72 13.39 24.22 -4.44
N GLY A 73 12.87 23.23 -3.71
CA GLY A 73 11.46 23.14 -3.32
C GLY A 73 10.60 22.36 -4.32
N ALA A 74 11.17 21.76 -5.35
CA ALA A 74 10.43 20.93 -6.30
C ALA A 74 9.97 19.63 -5.62
N VAL A 75 8.75 19.18 -5.95
CA VAL A 75 8.21 17.91 -5.44
C VAL A 75 8.88 16.76 -6.18
N LEU A 76 9.58 15.91 -5.43
CA LEU A 76 10.15 14.64 -5.93
C LEU A 76 9.12 13.51 -5.87
N HIS A 77 8.34 13.48 -4.79
CA HIS A 77 7.32 12.46 -4.56
C HIS A 77 6.26 12.94 -3.60
N GLU A 78 5.06 12.37 -3.71
CA GLU A 78 3.93 12.67 -2.84
C GLU A 78 3.10 11.41 -2.63
N VAL A 79 2.67 11.21 -1.38
CA VAL A 79 1.72 10.17 -0.99
C VAL A 79 0.62 10.77 -0.10
N THR A 80 -0.61 10.29 -0.26
CA THR A 80 -1.73 10.66 0.61
C THR A 80 -1.97 9.59 1.67
N VAL A 81 -2.13 10.02 2.92
CA VAL A 81 -2.41 9.14 4.08
C VAL A 81 -3.68 9.57 4.78
N ALA A 82 -4.44 8.64 5.35
CA ALA A 82 -5.58 9.00 6.19
C ALA A 82 -5.11 9.90 7.32
N SER A 83 -5.89 10.92 7.65
CA SER A 83 -5.45 11.86 8.68
C SER A 83 -5.36 11.26 10.08
N GLY A 84 -6.06 10.13 10.31
CA GLY A 84 -6.11 9.45 11.60
C GLY A 84 -6.85 10.23 12.70
N ARG A 85 -7.25 11.48 12.44
CA ARG A 85 -7.91 12.38 13.40
C ARG A 85 -9.30 11.93 13.83
N GLN A 86 -9.86 10.98 13.10
CA GLN A 86 -11.15 10.37 13.39
C GLN A 86 -10.96 8.88 13.28
N ARG A 87 -11.54 8.16 14.24
CA ARG A 87 -11.67 6.71 14.20
C ARG A 87 -13.14 6.38 14.09
N HIS A 88 -13.48 5.63 13.04
CA HIS A 88 -14.77 4.97 12.94
C HIS A 88 -14.72 3.77 13.88
N ILE A 89 -15.67 3.71 14.81
CA ILE A 89 -15.80 2.62 15.76
C ILE A 89 -17.10 1.91 15.52
N GLU A 90 -17.00 0.59 15.41
CA GLU A 90 -18.07 -0.25 14.91
C GLU A 90 -18.21 -1.50 15.75
N ALA A 91 -19.45 -1.95 15.86
CA ALA A 91 -19.72 -3.26 16.42
C ALA A 91 -20.87 -3.91 15.65
N PHE A 92 -20.61 -5.12 15.15
CA PHE A 92 -21.57 -5.88 14.35
C PHE A 92 -22.26 -6.95 15.18
N ASN A 93 -23.51 -7.24 14.85
CA ASN A 93 -24.23 -8.36 15.40
C ASN A 93 -23.60 -9.68 14.89
N PRO A 94 -23.10 -10.57 15.76
CA PRO A 94 -22.45 -11.81 15.33
C PRO A 94 -23.40 -12.85 14.71
N ALA A 95 -24.72 -12.69 14.87
CA ALA A 95 -25.72 -13.60 14.30
C ALA A 95 -26.21 -13.13 12.93
N THR A 96 -26.33 -11.82 12.71
CA THR A 96 -26.87 -11.27 11.46
C THR A 96 -25.83 -10.62 10.56
N GLY A 97 -24.65 -10.29 11.09
CA GLY A 97 -23.61 -9.51 10.41
C GLY A 97 -23.97 -8.03 10.22
N ALA A 98 -25.14 -7.59 10.68
CA ALA A 98 -25.57 -6.20 10.57
C ALA A 98 -24.87 -5.32 11.61
N ILE A 99 -24.64 -4.05 11.26
CA ILE A 99 -24.10 -3.06 12.18
C ILE A 99 -25.08 -2.82 13.35
N GLU A 100 -24.56 -2.80 14.59
CA GLU A 100 -25.33 -2.45 15.80
C GLU A 100 -24.89 -1.11 16.39
N VAL A 101 -23.60 -0.81 16.31
CA VAL A 101 -23.01 0.45 16.77
C VAL A 101 -22.14 1.00 15.66
N ALA A 102 -22.31 2.27 15.31
CA ALA A 102 -21.45 3.02 14.41
C ALA A 102 -21.32 4.45 14.93
N ASP A 103 -20.10 4.84 15.30
CA ASP A 103 -19.81 6.20 15.76
C ASP A 103 -18.44 6.66 15.25
N THR A 104 -18.20 7.97 15.26
CA THR A 104 -16.94 8.58 14.87
C THR A 104 -16.36 9.31 16.06
N VAL A 105 -15.24 8.78 16.59
CA VAL A 105 -14.57 9.37 17.73
C VAL A 105 -13.35 10.16 17.29
N PRO A 106 -13.20 11.43 17.71
CA PRO A 106 -12.01 12.20 17.44
C PRO A 106 -10.80 11.55 18.12
N GLN A 107 -9.72 11.39 17.37
CA GLN A 107 -8.43 10.96 17.88
C GLN A 107 -7.59 12.20 18.17
N GLN A 108 -7.21 12.37 19.44
CA GLN A 108 -6.31 13.47 19.85
C GLN A 108 -4.86 13.18 19.48
N GLU A 109 -4.54 11.93 19.20
CA GLU A 109 -3.23 11.49 18.78
C GLU A 109 -3.36 10.25 17.91
N GLY A 110 -2.32 9.97 17.13
CA GLY A 110 -2.25 8.78 16.30
C GLY A 110 -0.95 8.76 15.52
N MET A 111 -0.81 7.78 14.65
CA MET A 111 0.42 7.56 13.89
C MET A 111 0.11 7.04 12.49
N PHE A 112 1.12 7.15 11.62
CA PHE A 112 1.16 6.46 10.33
C PHE A 112 2.63 6.27 9.93
N GLU A 113 2.90 5.29 9.08
CA GLU A 113 4.22 5.04 8.50
C GLU A 113 4.18 5.24 6.99
N VAL A 114 5.19 5.91 6.43
CA VAL A 114 5.34 6.14 4.99
C VAL A 114 6.78 5.92 4.55
N SER A 115 6.97 5.30 3.39
CA SER A 115 8.24 5.14 2.72
C SER A 115 8.36 6.13 1.56
N MET A 116 9.40 6.96 1.58
CA MET A 116 9.64 8.06 0.65
C MET A 116 11.03 7.94 -0.01
N PRO A 117 11.26 8.57 -1.19
CA PRO A 117 12.61 8.74 -1.71
C PRO A 117 13.49 9.51 -0.72
N PHE A 118 14.76 9.15 -0.63
CA PHE A 118 15.72 9.74 0.31
C PHE A 118 17.16 9.76 -0.19
N ASP A 119 17.32 9.79 -1.51
CA ASP A 119 18.61 9.95 -2.17
C ASP A 119 19.24 11.33 -1.89
N ALA A 120 20.34 11.64 -2.59
CA ALA A 120 21.05 12.91 -2.42
C ALA A 120 20.24 14.13 -2.85
N ASP A 121 19.23 13.96 -3.71
CA ASP A 121 18.39 15.05 -4.21
C ASP A 121 17.30 15.41 -3.20
N THR A 122 16.93 14.49 -2.32
CA THR A 122 15.91 14.72 -1.28
C THR A 122 16.42 15.64 -0.18
N ALA A 123 15.95 16.88 -0.14
CA ALA A 123 16.33 17.86 0.87
C ALA A 123 15.43 17.86 2.11
N SER A 124 14.13 17.58 1.93
CA SER A 124 13.17 17.57 3.04
C SER A 124 11.99 16.65 2.78
N ILE A 125 11.33 16.24 3.88
CA ILE A 125 10.02 15.60 3.86
C ILE A 125 9.05 16.47 4.66
N GLU A 126 7.90 16.77 4.06
CA GLU A 126 6.90 17.70 4.57
C GLU A 126 5.54 17.01 4.74
N VAL A 127 4.81 17.40 5.78
CA VAL A 127 3.39 17.07 5.93
C VAL A 127 2.57 18.30 5.59
N LEU A 128 1.73 18.20 4.57
CA LEU A 128 0.85 19.28 4.11
C LEU A 128 -0.61 18.92 4.42
N PRO A 129 -1.48 19.92 4.63
CA PRO A 129 -2.93 19.66 4.60
C PRO A 129 -3.36 19.27 3.18
N VAL A 130 -4.44 18.49 3.07
CA VAL A 130 -5.09 18.28 1.77
C VAL A 130 -5.69 19.59 1.28
N GLN A 131 -5.36 19.97 0.04
CA GLN A 131 -6.06 21.05 -0.64
C GLN A 131 -7.46 20.58 -0.98
N ALA A 132 -8.49 21.34 -0.60
CA ALA A 132 -9.83 21.12 -1.12
C ALA A 132 -9.78 21.17 -2.66
N ALA A 133 -10.44 20.23 -3.34
CA ALA A 133 -10.49 20.21 -4.79
C ALA A 133 -11.05 21.56 -5.30
N VAL A 134 -10.20 22.38 -5.92
CA VAL A 134 -10.57 23.70 -6.41
C VAL A 134 -11.35 23.53 -7.71
N THR A 135 -12.68 23.56 -7.65
CA THR A 135 -13.52 23.61 -8.85
C THR A 135 -13.58 25.04 -9.39
N GLY A 136 -12.73 25.37 -10.37
CA GLY A 136 -12.86 26.62 -11.13
C GLY A 136 -11.57 27.13 -11.78
N ALA A 137 -11.63 27.37 -13.10
CA ALA A 137 -10.50 27.84 -13.91
C ALA A 137 -9.96 29.25 -13.54
N ARG A 138 -10.67 30.00 -12.69
CA ARG A 138 -10.28 31.37 -12.29
C ARG A 138 -9.53 31.47 -10.96
N SER A 139 -9.39 30.37 -10.23
CA SER A 139 -8.66 30.33 -8.95
C SER A 139 -7.30 29.63 -9.03
N ALA A 140 -6.93 29.10 -10.19
CA ALA A 140 -5.63 28.47 -10.42
C ALA A 140 -4.42 29.43 -10.35
N ALA A 141 -4.66 30.75 -10.30
CA ALA A 141 -3.62 31.78 -10.37
C ALA A 141 -3.13 32.31 -9.00
N ILE A 142 -3.67 31.84 -7.87
CA ILE A 142 -3.11 32.11 -6.53
C ILE A 142 -3.29 30.87 -5.66
N ALA A 143 -2.62 29.77 -6.01
CA ALA A 143 -2.27 28.76 -5.02
C ALA A 143 -1.12 29.35 -4.20
N THR A 144 -1.42 30.01 -3.07
CA THR A 144 -0.40 30.21 -2.05
C THR A 144 0.19 28.84 -1.74
N ALA A 145 1.51 28.71 -1.77
CA ALA A 145 2.17 27.45 -1.41
C ALA A 145 1.67 27.06 -0.02
N ALA A 146 0.95 25.94 0.09
CA ALA A 146 0.37 25.52 1.35
C ALA A 146 1.50 25.41 2.39
N VAL A 147 1.37 26.13 3.50
CA VAL A 147 2.35 26.09 4.59
C VAL A 147 2.36 24.66 5.15
N PRO A 148 3.53 23.99 5.22
CA PRO A 148 3.60 22.67 5.82
C PRO A 148 3.16 22.68 7.28
N LEU A 149 2.38 21.67 7.68
CA LEU A 149 2.07 21.37 9.08
C LEU A 149 3.30 20.86 9.83
N ALA A 150 4.21 20.21 9.11
CA ALA A 150 5.53 19.84 9.59
C ALA A 150 6.52 19.75 8.42
N GLN A 151 7.79 20.03 8.72
CA GLN A 151 8.90 19.90 7.77
C GLN A 151 10.08 19.25 8.50
N PHE A 152 10.62 18.20 7.92
CA PHE A 152 11.77 17.47 8.43
C PHE A 152 12.91 17.58 7.42
N SER A 153 14.03 18.19 7.83
CA SER A 153 15.20 18.29 6.96
C SER A 153 15.87 16.92 6.83
N ARG A 154 16.50 16.64 5.67
CA ARG A 154 17.30 15.41 5.46
C ARG A 154 18.32 15.22 6.59
N ALA A 155 18.98 16.31 7.00
CA ALA A 155 20.00 16.28 8.05
C ALA A 155 19.43 15.87 9.41
N ASP A 156 18.23 16.32 9.77
CA ASP A 156 17.62 15.95 11.05
C ASP A 156 17.09 14.52 11.04
N LEU A 157 16.54 14.06 9.92
CA LEU A 157 16.11 12.67 9.76
C LEU A 157 17.29 11.69 9.86
N LEU A 158 18.44 12.03 9.27
CA LEU A 158 19.66 11.21 9.40
C LEU A 158 20.15 11.11 10.84
N LYS A 159 20.02 12.17 11.66
CA LYS A 159 20.36 12.13 13.09
C LYS A 159 19.43 11.20 13.88
N LEU A 160 18.17 11.07 13.47
CA LEU A 160 17.18 10.22 14.13
C LEU A 160 17.28 8.73 13.75
N ASN A 161 17.92 8.39 12.62
CA ASN A 161 18.01 7.01 12.13
C ASN A 161 18.76 6.08 13.10
N ALA A 162 19.93 6.48 13.59
CA ALA A 162 20.75 5.67 14.50
C ALA A 162 20.05 5.37 15.85
N PRO A 163 19.51 6.37 16.59
CA PRO A 163 18.78 6.10 17.83
C PRO A 163 17.49 5.30 17.59
N SER A 164 16.80 5.48 16.46
CA SER A 164 15.63 4.66 16.10
C SER A 164 16.00 3.17 15.97
N LYS A 165 17.12 2.89 15.28
CA LYS A 165 17.64 1.53 15.13
C LYS A 165 17.98 0.88 16.49
N ALA A 166 18.62 1.64 17.38
CA ALA A 166 18.96 1.16 18.72
C ALA A 166 17.71 0.91 19.59
N MET A 167 16.73 1.82 19.54
CA MET A 167 15.47 1.70 20.27
C MET A 167 14.69 0.45 19.86
N ARG A 168 14.62 0.16 18.55
CA ARG A 168 13.95 -1.03 18.02
C ARG A 168 14.57 -2.33 18.51
N ALA A 169 15.90 -2.38 18.61
CA ALA A 169 16.62 -3.54 19.13
C ALA A 169 16.44 -3.72 20.65
N ALA A 170 16.17 -2.65 21.40
CA ALA A 170 16.09 -2.67 22.86
C ALA A 170 14.67 -2.85 23.43
N LEU A 171 13.64 -2.37 22.73
CA LEU A 171 12.26 -2.33 23.23
C LEU A 171 11.36 -3.48 22.75
N ALA A 172 11.77 -4.21 21.71
CA ALA A 172 10.96 -5.32 21.21
C ALA A 172 11.23 -6.59 22.04
N PRO A 173 10.20 -7.26 22.61
CA PRO A 173 10.36 -8.65 23.05
C PRO A 173 10.93 -9.49 21.90
N SER A 174 11.67 -10.56 22.23
CA SER A 174 12.26 -11.44 21.23
C SER A 174 11.18 -11.96 20.29
N ALA A 175 11.20 -11.48 19.04
CA ALA A 175 10.26 -11.83 18.01
C ALA A 175 10.96 -12.50 16.83
N THR A 176 10.22 -13.29 16.06
CA THR A 176 10.68 -13.87 14.79
C THR A 176 9.60 -13.75 13.73
N ALA A 177 9.97 -13.64 12.45
CA ALA A 177 9.03 -13.66 11.35
C ALA A 177 9.18 -14.94 10.51
N THR A 178 8.05 -15.49 10.05
CA THR A 178 7.99 -16.61 9.10
C THR A 178 7.13 -16.21 7.91
N THR A 179 7.65 -16.36 6.70
CA THR A 179 6.86 -16.19 5.47
C THR A 179 6.01 -17.43 5.23
N ILE A 180 4.69 -17.28 5.22
CA ILE A 180 3.70 -18.34 5.02
C ILE A 180 3.35 -18.49 3.54
N VAL A 181 3.20 -17.35 2.84
CA VAL A 181 2.99 -17.29 1.39
C VAL A 181 4.00 -16.31 0.82
N ASN A 182 4.76 -16.76 -0.19
CA ASN A 182 5.73 -15.96 -0.92
C ASN A 182 5.41 -16.04 -2.42
N ASN A 183 4.87 -14.96 -2.97
CA ASN A 183 4.60 -14.84 -4.41
C ASN A 183 5.60 -13.93 -5.14
N GLY A 184 6.48 -13.25 -4.40
CA GLY A 184 7.54 -12.45 -4.96
C GLY A 184 8.08 -11.41 -3.98
N ALA A 185 8.86 -10.48 -4.51
CA ALA A 185 9.43 -9.40 -3.71
C ALA A 185 8.31 -8.51 -3.12
N ALA A 186 8.52 -8.07 -1.89
CA ALA A 186 7.60 -7.16 -1.17
C ALA A 186 7.42 -5.81 -1.90
N ALA A 187 8.41 -5.40 -2.69
CA ALA A 187 8.29 -4.24 -3.56
C ALA A 187 7.22 -4.35 -4.65
N THR A 188 6.74 -5.56 -4.96
CA THR A 188 5.75 -5.80 -6.01
C THR A 188 4.53 -6.61 -5.58
N HIS A 189 4.40 -6.88 -4.29
CA HIS A 189 3.31 -7.67 -3.72
C HIS A 189 2.87 -7.00 -2.42
N MET A 190 1.57 -7.00 -2.15
CA MET A 190 1.10 -6.47 -0.88
C MET A 190 1.37 -7.48 0.24
N ASP A 191 2.06 -7.06 1.29
CA ASP A 191 2.47 -7.91 2.39
C ASP A 191 1.49 -7.81 3.57
N TYR A 192 0.80 -8.91 3.86
CA TYR A 192 -0.07 -9.06 5.02
C TYR A 192 0.67 -9.72 6.18
N VAL A 193 0.69 -9.06 7.33
CA VAL A 193 1.38 -9.52 8.54
C VAL A 193 0.38 -9.88 9.62
N PHE A 194 0.40 -11.14 10.04
CA PHE A 194 -0.37 -11.64 11.18
C PHE A 194 0.53 -11.75 12.40
N VAL A 195 0.15 -11.11 13.51
CA VAL A 195 0.89 -11.15 14.78
C VAL A 195 -0.06 -11.47 15.93
N GLY A 196 0.33 -12.38 16.83
CA GLY A 196 -0.52 -12.84 17.93
C GLY A 196 -0.27 -12.03 19.20
N ASP A 197 -1.33 -11.65 19.92
CA ASP A 197 -1.23 -11.10 21.28
C ASP A 197 -1.91 -11.99 22.32
N GLY A 198 -1.35 -12.03 23.53
CA GLY A 198 -1.87 -12.87 24.61
C GLY A 198 -1.51 -14.35 24.48
N TYR A 199 -0.51 -14.71 23.66
CA TYR A 199 0.03 -16.07 23.58
C TYR A 199 1.37 -16.12 24.32
N THR A 200 1.45 -16.94 25.37
CA THR A 200 2.71 -17.14 26.10
C THR A 200 3.73 -17.96 25.30
N ALA A 201 4.98 -17.99 25.75
CA ALA A 201 6.02 -18.82 25.12
C ALA A 201 5.63 -20.31 25.03
N ALA A 202 4.85 -20.82 25.99
CA ALA A 202 4.35 -22.20 25.98
C ALA A 202 3.20 -22.42 24.98
N GLU A 203 2.56 -21.35 24.51
CA GLU A 203 1.42 -21.36 23.60
C GLU A 203 1.79 -21.05 22.15
N MET A 204 3.09 -20.96 21.81
CA MET A 204 3.50 -20.64 20.43
C MET A 204 2.96 -21.63 19.39
N ASN A 205 2.85 -22.92 19.72
CA ASN A 205 2.20 -23.90 18.82
C ASN A 205 0.70 -23.62 18.64
N LYS A 206 0.02 -23.12 19.69
CA LYS A 206 -1.37 -22.67 19.61
C LYS A 206 -1.48 -21.45 18.71
N TRP A 207 -0.61 -20.46 18.90
CA TRP A 207 -0.52 -19.28 18.04
C TRP A 207 -0.34 -19.67 16.57
N HIS A 208 0.58 -20.57 16.25
CA HIS A 208 0.81 -21.01 14.88
C HIS A 208 -0.43 -21.62 14.24
N ALA A 209 -1.16 -22.47 14.99
CA ALA A 209 -2.39 -23.08 14.53
C ALA A 209 -3.52 -22.05 14.34
N ASP A 210 -3.62 -21.08 15.24
CA ASP A 210 -4.64 -20.04 15.20
C ASP A 210 -4.37 -19.03 14.08
N ALA A 211 -3.11 -18.62 13.88
CA ALA A 211 -2.67 -17.83 12.74
C ALA A 211 -3.03 -18.54 11.42
N GLN A 212 -2.76 -19.84 11.29
CA GLN A 212 -3.07 -20.59 10.07
C GLN A 212 -4.58 -20.59 9.79
N LYS A 213 -5.44 -20.80 10.81
CA LYS A 213 -6.90 -20.74 10.62
C LYS A 213 -7.36 -19.38 10.12
N VAL A 214 -6.82 -18.29 10.68
CA VAL A 214 -7.17 -16.92 10.27
C VAL A 214 -6.70 -16.67 8.84
N ILE A 215 -5.46 -17.02 8.52
CA ILE A 215 -4.88 -16.90 7.18
C ILE A 215 -5.69 -17.70 6.16
N ASP A 216 -6.06 -18.94 6.47
CA ASP A 216 -6.88 -19.78 5.59
C ASP A 216 -8.26 -19.17 5.36
N GLY A 217 -8.88 -18.61 6.40
CA GLY A 217 -10.16 -17.90 6.29
C GLY A 217 -10.06 -16.67 5.39
N PHE A 218 -9.00 -15.88 5.50
CA PHE A 218 -8.74 -14.75 4.61
C PHE A 218 -8.53 -15.20 3.17
N LEU A 219 -7.69 -16.22 2.95
CA LEU A 219 -7.37 -16.71 1.61
C LEU A 219 -8.52 -17.48 0.97
N ALA A 220 -9.51 -17.92 1.75
CA ALA A 220 -10.76 -18.49 1.25
C ALA A 220 -11.75 -17.43 0.76
N ASP A 221 -11.59 -16.17 1.16
CA ASP A 221 -12.42 -15.09 0.66
C ASP A 221 -12.23 -14.93 -0.86
N PRO A 222 -13.31 -14.81 -1.67
CA PRO A 222 -13.20 -14.73 -3.13
C PRO A 222 -12.31 -13.60 -3.65
N LEU A 223 -12.27 -12.43 -2.99
CA LEU A 223 -11.42 -11.32 -3.42
C LEU A 223 -9.95 -11.65 -3.19
N PHE A 224 -9.61 -12.17 -2.01
CA PHE A 224 -8.23 -12.53 -1.67
C PHE A 224 -7.76 -13.76 -2.45
N ALA A 225 -8.62 -14.76 -2.63
CA ALA A 225 -8.35 -15.93 -3.45
C ALA A 225 -8.03 -15.53 -4.91
N ALA A 226 -8.83 -14.64 -5.51
CA ALA A 226 -8.63 -14.18 -6.88
C ALA A 226 -7.35 -13.33 -7.05
N ASN A 227 -6.87 -12.69 -5.98
CA ASN A 227 -5.68 -11.85 -6.00
C ASN A 227 -4.49 -12.49 -5.24
N ARG A 228 -4.55 -13.78 -4.92
CA ARG A 228 -3.55 -14.45 -4.07
C ARG A 228 -2.13 -14.32 -4.62
N SER A 229 -1.95 -14.30 -5.93
CA SER A 229 -0.64 -14.13 -6.56
C SER A 229 -0.05 -12.73 -6.42
N ALA A 230 -0.83 -11.73 -5.98
CA ALA A 230 -0.39 -10.34 -5.81
C ALA A 230 -0.06 -9.99 -4.35
N MET A 231 -0.03 -10.97 -3.45
CA MET A 231 0.21 -10.77 -2.03
C MET A 231 1.24 -11.73 -1.45
N ASN A 232 1.91 -11.30 -0.38
CA ASN A 232 2.65 -12.17 0.51
C ASN A 232 1.92 -12.26 1.86
N VAL A 233 2.16 -13.35 2.58
CA VAL A 233 1.61 -13.55 3.93
C VAL A 233 2.73 -13.89 4.88
N ARG A 234 2.80 -13.19 6.00
CA ARG A 234 3.81 -13.35 7.03
C ARG A 234 3.17 -13.54 8.39
N ARG A 235 3.80 -14.37 9.21
CA ARG A 235 3.46 -14.56 10.62
C ARG A 235 4.60 -14.03 11.47
N VAL A 236 4.29 -13.18 12.44
CA VAL A 236 5.23 -12.73 13.47
C VAL A 236 4.91 -13.47 14.77
N ASP A 237 5.94 -14.09 15.34
CA ASP A 237 5.88 -14.84 16.58
C ASP A 237 6.50 -14.00 17.68
N VAL A 238 5.71 -13.68 18.69
CA VAL A 238 6.11 -12.92 19.87
C VAL A 238 5.39 -13.48 21.09
N ALA A 239 6.11 -13.69 22.18
CA ALA A 239 5.52 -14.20 23.42
C ALA A 239 5.00 -13.05 24.29
N SER A 240 3.77 -13.20 24.78
CA SER A 240 3.20 -12.42 25.88
C SER A 240 3.59 -13.01 27.24
N ASN A 241 3.59 -12.18 28.29
CA ASN A 241 3.88 -12.66 29.66
C ASN A 241 2.70 -13.45 30.23
N GLN A 242 1.47 -13.12 29.84
CA GLN A 242 0.26 -13.82 30.25
C GLN A 242 -0.57 -14.30 29.05
N SER A 243 -1.27 -15.41 29.25
CA SER A 243 -2.24 -15.95 28.28
C SER A 243 -3.53 -15.14 28.32
N GLY A 244 -4.19 -14.92 27.19
CA GLY A 244 -5.40 -14.11 27.09
C GLY A 244 -5.11 -12.62 26.90
N VAL A 245 -6.17 -11.81 26.88
CA VAL A 245 -6.12 -10.35 26.68
C VAL A 245 -6.95 -9.62 27.73
N ASP A 246 -6.88 -8.30 27.78
CA ASP A 246 -7.67 -7.50 28.72
C ASP A 246 -9.17 -7.57 28.40
N GLU A 247 -9.98 -7.77 29.44
CA GLU A 247 -11.44 -7.61 29.42
C GLU A 247 -11.86 -6.76 30.63
N PRO A 248 -11.65 -5.43 30.57
CA PRO A 248 -11.86 -4.54 31.72
C PRO A 248 -13.30 -4.52 32.22
N ASP A 249 -14.28 -4.71 31.34
CA ASP A 249 -15.71 -4.85 31.66
C ASP A 249 -16.01 -6.08 32.54
N ARG A 250 -15.07 -7.03 32.59
CA ARG A 250 -15.13 -8.23 33.43
C ARG A 250 -14.07 -8.25 34.53
N GLY A 251 -13.33 -7.15 34.70
CA GLY A 251 -12.24 -7.05 35.67
C GLY A 251 -11.03 -7.95 35.37
N ILE A 252 -10.82 -8.32 34.10
CA ILE A 252 -9.69 -9.15 33.68
C ILE A 252 -8.62 -8.24 33.07
N TYR A 253 -7.41 -8.33 33.61
CA TYR A 253 -6.23 -7.60 33.12
C TYR A 253 -5.06 -8.58 32.93
N ARG A 254 -4.35 -8.47 31.81
CA ARG A 254 -3.30 -9.35 31.31
C ARG A 254 -2.12 -8.51 30.84
N ASP A 255 -0.93 -8.86 31.28
CA ASP A 255 0.33 -8.33 30.76
C ASP A 255 0.67 -9.05 29.43
N THR A 256 0.31 -8.41 28.32
CA THR A 256 0.51 -8.94 26.97
C THR A 256 1.55 -8.14 26.18
N ALA A 257 2.02 -8.71 25.07
CA ALA A 257 3.08 -8.10 24.26
C ALA A 257 2.63 -6.80 23.59
N MET A 258 1.34 -6.65 23.29
CA MET A 258 0.78 -5.53 22.54
C MET A 258 -0.40 -4.83 23.23
N ASP A 259 -0.67 -5.14 24.51
CA ASP A 259 -1.79 -4.59 25.30
C ASP A 259 -3.16 -4.69 24.59
N ALA A 260 -3.45 -5.86 24.01
CA ALA A 260 -4.77 -6.10 23.43
C ALA A 260 -5.87 -6.01 24.51
N ALA A 261 -6.92 -5.25 24.23
CA ALA A 261 -8.02 -5.03 25.18
C ALA A 261 -9.38 -4.93 24.48
N PHE A 262 -10.36 -5.69 24.98
CA PHE A 262 -11.77 -5.46 24.67
C PHE A 262 -12.29 -4.22 25.39
N TYR A 263 -13.54 -3.85 25.11
CA TYR A 263 -14.23 -2.75 25.77
C TYR A 263 -13.60 -1.37 25.52
N CYS A 264 -12.87 -1.23 24.42
CA CYS A 264 -12.37 0.08 24.00
C CYS A 264 -13.52 1.07 23.80
N TYR A 265 -13.32 2.32 24.22
CA TYR A 265 -14.32 3.39 24.11
C TYR A 265 -15.68 3.04 24.74
N ASN A 266 -15.71 2.10 25.71
CA ASN A 266 -16.93 1.53 26.30
C ASN A 266 -17.82 0.77 25.30
N ILE A 267 -17.23 0.22 24.23
CA ILE A 267 -17.93 -0.64 23.27
C ILE A 267 -17.50 -2.09 23.51
N ASP A 268 -18.47 -2.91 23.93
CA ASP A 268 -18.32 -4.31 24.33
C ASP A 268 -17.35 -5.15 23.48
N ARG A 269 -17.44 -5.04 22.15
CA ARG A 269 -16.72 -5.92 21.22
C ARG A 269 -15.59 -5.22 20.46
N LEU A 270 -15.32 -3.96 20.79
CA LEU A 270 -14.24 -3.21 20.16
C LEU A 270 -12.91 -3.61 20.80
N LEU A 271 -12.03 -4.18 19.99
CA LEU A 271 -10.74 -4.73 20.42
C LEU A 271 -9.61 -3.80 19.96
N CYS A 272 -8.88 -3.16 20.87
CA CYS A 272 -7.71 -2.34 20.51
C CYS A 272 -6.41 -3.00 20.94
N VAL A 273 -5.32 -2.40 20.47
CA VAL A 273 -3.94 -2.73 20.81
C VAL A 273 -3.17 -1.43 21.00
N ASN A 274 -2.00 -1.51 21.63
CA ASN A 274 -1.03 -0.43 21.64
C ASN A 274 -0.24 -0.43 20.31
N SER A 275 -0.59 0.50 19.40
CA SER A 275 0.01 0.59 18.07
C SER A 275 1.55 0.75 18.09
N ASP A 276 2.11 1.52 19.04
CA ASP A 276 3.56 1.69 19.17
C ASP A 276 4.24 0.35 19.46
N LYS A 277 3.70 -0.46 20.38
CA LYS A 277 4.21 -1.81 20.67
C LYS A 277 4.13 -2.72 19.44
N VAL A 278 2.99 -2.75 18.76
CA VAL A 278 2.77 -3.55 17.54
C VAL A 278 3.84 -3.23 16.50
N TYR A 279 3.98 -1.96 16.17
CA TYR A 279 4.93 -1.53 15.14
C TYR A 279 6.40 -1.71 15.53
N ASN A 280 6.75 -1.60 16.81
CA ASN A 280 8.09 -1.88 17.28
C ASN A 280 8.42 -3.36 17.19
N ILE A 281 7.47 -4.23 17.56
CA ILE A 281 7.61 -5.69 17.44
C ILE A 281 7.73 -6.09 15.97
N VAL A 282 6.76 -5.73 15.13
CA VAL A 282 6.74 -6.09 13.71
C VAL A 282 7.95 -5.50 12.98
N GLY A 283 8.26 -4.22 13.21
CA GLY A 283 9.41 -3.55 12.61
C GLY A 283 10.77 -4.12 13.05
N SER A 284 10.84 -4.82 14.20
CA SER A 284 12.09 -5.45 14.64
C SER A 284 12.52 -6.62 13.75
N VAL A 285 11.56 -7.26 13.07
CA VAL A 285 11.76 -8.49 12.29
C VAL A 285 11.42 -8.37 10.80
N LEU A 286 10.71 -7.32 10.38
CA LEU A 286 10.31 -7.09 8.99
C LEU A 286 10.80 -5.72 8.48
N ALA A 287 11.10 -5.62 7.18
CA ALA A 287 11.37 -4.36 6.51
C ALA A 287 10.06 -3.55 6.27
N PRO A 288 10.13 -2.23 6.03
CA PRO A 288 8.96 -1.37 5.83
C PRO A 288 8.00 -1.84 4.74
N ASP A 289 8.52 -2.31 3.61
CA ASP A 289 7.74 -2.84 2.49
C ASP A 289 7.22 -4.26 2.74
N GLU A 290 7.63 -4.92 3.83
CA GLU A 290 7.16 -6.28 4.18
C GLU A 290 5.99 -6.27 5.17
N ARG A 291 5.33 -5.11 5.36
CA ARG A 291 4.29 -4.91 6.38
C ARG A 291 3.21 -3.89 5.98
N ASP A 292 2.70 -4.01 4.76
CA ASP A 292 1.67 -3.08 4.25
C ASP A 292 0.39 -3.12 5.09
N ILE A 293 -0.04 -4.32 5.51
CA ILE A 293 -1.23 -4.51 6.34
C ILE A 293 -0.86 -5.35 7.57
N ILE A 294 -1.01 -4.79 8.77
CA ILE A 294 -0.77 -5.49 10.03
C ILE A 294 -2.11 -5.89 10.66
N ILE A 295 -2.23 -7.17 10.98
CA ILE A 295 -3.38 -7.78 11.62
C ILE A 295 -2.95 -8.41 12.95
N VAL A 296 -3.49 -7.91 14.07
CA VAL A 296 -3.26 -8.48 15.39
C VAL A 296 -4.37 -9.47 15.74
N VAL A 297 -4.00 -10.70 16.07
CA VAL A 297 -4.93 -11.76 16.50
C VAL A 297 -4.83 -11.92 18.02
N ALA A 298 -5.89 -11.56 18.73
CA ALA A 298 -5.98 -11.71 20.17
C ALA A 298 -6.28 -13.17 20.57
N ASN A 299 -5.55 -13.70 21.57
CA ASN A 299 -5.81 -14.99 22.18
C ASN A 299 -7.09 -14.98 23.03
N SER A 300 -8.25 -14.81 22.42
CA SER A 300 -9.56 -14.88 23.08
C SER A 300 -10.62 -15.41 22.13
N THR A 301 -11.57 -16.18 22.66
CA THR A 301 -12.74 -16.66 21.93
C THR A 301 -13.94 -15.71 22.03
N ARG A 302 -13.83 -14.62 22.81
CA ARG A 302 -14.84 -13.56 22.86
C ARG A 302 -14.88 -12.87 21.51
N TYR A 303 -16.05 -12.79 20.88
CA TYR A 303 -16.22 -12.12 19.60
C TYR A 303 -15.91 -10.63 19.70
N GLY A 304 -15.03 -10.17 18.83
CA GLY A 304 -14.70 -8.77 18.63
C GLY A 304 -13.53 -8.57 17.68
N GLY A 305 -13.28 -7.31 17.38
CA GLY A 305 -12.32 -6.85 16.39
C GLY A 305 -12.51 -5.35 16.15
N SER A 306 -11.62 -4.77 15.36
CA SER A 306 -11.73 -3.39 14.89
C SER A 306 -10.74 -3.16 13.75
N GLY A 307 -10.97 -2.10 12.99
CA GLY A 307 -10.01 -1.58 12.03
C GLY A 307 -9.37 -0.28 12.47
N GLY A 308 -8.78 0.36 11.46
CA GLY A 308 -7.90 1.51 11.57
C GLY A 308 -6.54 1.18 10.97
N GLU A 309 -5.51 1.86 11.46
CA GLU A 309 -4.13 1.65 11.03
C GLU A 309 -3.66 0.19 11.20
N ILE A 310 -4.08 -0.45 12.30
CA ILE A 310 -3.85 -1.86 12.58
C ILE A 310 -5.22 -2.53 12.71
N ALA A 311 -5.44 -3.60 11.96
CA ALA A 311 -6.64 -4.42 12.12
C ALA A 311 -6.47 -5.35 13.32
N THR A 312 -7.54 -5.57 14.07
CA THR A 312 -7.57 -6.49 15.21
C THR A 312 -8.71 -7.47 15.07
N LEU A 313 -8.48 -8.71 15.49
CA LEU A 313 -9.53 -9.70 15.62
C LEU A 313 -9.27 -10.69 16.75
N SER A 314 -10.35 -11.21 17.33
CA SER A 314 -10.30 -12.37 18.21
C SER A 314 -10.31 -13.70 17.43
N MET A 315 -10.23 -14.82 18.14
CA MET A 315 -10.40 -16.16 17.58
C MET A 315 -11.86 -16.62 17.46
N ALA A 316 -12.84 -15.74 17.69
CA ALA A 316 -14.22 -16.04 17.33
C ALA A 316 -14.37 -16.15 15.81
N THR A 317 -15.11 -17.14 15.33
CA THR A 317 -15.22 -17.44 13.88
C THR A 317 -15.72 -16.23 13.07
N GLN A 318 -16.67 -15.48 13.60
CA GLN A 318 -17.21 -14.29 12.93
C GLN A 318 -16.23 -13.11 12.89
N SER A 319 -15.16 -13.12 13.68
CA SER A 319 -14.20 -12.02 13.71
C SER A 319 -13.35 -11.91 12.44
N ILE A 320 -13.24 -12.98 11.64
CA ILE A 320 -12.60 -12.93 10.32
C ILE A 320 -13.36 -11.97 9.39
N GLU A 321 -14.70 -12.00 9.41
CA GLU A 321 -15.51 -11.10 8.59
C GLU A 321 -15.33 -9.63 9.00
N ILE A 322 -15.18 -9.35 10.30
CA ILE A 322 -14.81 -8.00 10.77
C ILE A 322 -13.47 -7.61 10.13
N ALA A 323 -12.43 -8.42 10.31
CA ALA A 323 -11.10 -8.05 9.80
C ALA A 323 -11.08 -7.87 8.27
N LEU A 324 -11.86 -8.66 7.52
CA LEU A 324 -12.05 -8.46 6.08
C LEU A 324 -12.70 -7.12 5.78
N HIS A 325 -13.81 -6.78 6.45
CA HIS A 325 -14.48 -5.47 6.31
C HIS A 325 -13.51 -4.31 6.57
N GLU A 326 -12.76 -4.40 7.67
CA GLU A 326 -11.82 -3.35 8.10
C GLU A 326 -10.64 -3.16 7.13
N ILE A 327 -10.18 -4.24 6.50
CA ILE A 327 -9.19 -4.17 5.43
C ILE A 327 -9.76 -3.49 4.18
N GLY A 328 -11.07 -3.54 3.96
CA GLY A 328 -11.75 -2.73 2.95
C GLY A 328 -11.43 -1.24 3.09
N HIS A 329 -11.47 -0.71 4.31
CA HIS A 329 -11.10 0.67 4.59
C HIS A 329 -9.59 0.91 4.47
N THR A 330 -8.78 0.06 5.10
CA THR A 330 -7.33 0.31 5.24
C THR A 330 -6.56 0.05 3.96
N ALA A 331 -6.83 -1.05 3.27
CA ALA A 331 -6.14 -1.43 2.04
C ALA A 331 -6.79 -0.83 0.78
N PHE A 332 -8.13 -0.80 0.72
CA PHE A 332 -8.85 -0.51 -0.53
C PHE A 332 -9.53 0.86 -0.57
N GLY A 333 -9.49 1.61 0.54
CA GLY A 333 -10.06 2.96 0.63
C GLY A 333 -11.57 3.00 0.43
N LEU A 334 -12.26 1.92 0.80
CA LEU A 334 -13.72 1.80 0.77
C LEU A 334 -14.34 2.56 1.95
N ALA A 335 -15.55 3.07 1.75
CA ALA A 335 -16.37 3.64 2.82
C ALA A 335 -17.35 2.61 3.36
N ASP A 336 -17.96 2.92 4.49
CA ASP A 336 -19.15 2.19 4.94
C ASP A 336 -20.34 2.45 4.04
N GLU A 337 -21.02 1.37 3.66
CA GLU A 337 -22.22 1.39 2.83
C GLU A 337 -23.53 1.32 3.65
N TYR A 338 -23.44 1.20 4.98
CA TYR A 338 -24.60 1.30 5.86
C TYR A 338 -25.02 2.76 6.10
N ASP A 339 -26.30 2.96 6.41
CA ASP A 339 -27.00 4.23 6.35
C ASP A 339 -27.44 4.77 7.72
N TYR A 340 -26.79 4.27 8.78
CA TYR A 340 -26.99 4.64 10.17
C TYR A 340 -25.66 5.04 10.82
N GLY A 341 -25.69 6.01 11.75
CA GLY A 341 -24.52 6.58 12.42
C GLY A 341 -24.44 8.10 12.27
N THR A 342 -23.23 8.66 12.35
CA THR A 342 -22.99 10.10 12.25
C THR A 342 -22.91 10.56 10.79
N CYS A 343 -24.03 10.99 10.23
CA CYS A 343 -24.12 11.48 8.85
C CYS A 343 -23.44 12.86 8.65
N SER A 344 -22.69 13.00 7.54
CA SER A 344 -22.18 14.28 7.03
C SER A 344 -22.43 14.43 5.53
N LEU A 345 -22.94 15.58 5.10
CA LEU A 345 -23.20 15.94 3.71
C LEU A 345 -22.37 17.15 3.24
N SER A 346 -21.20 17.38 3.87
CA SER A 346 -20.37 18.57 3.64
C SER A 346 -19.62 18.59 2.30
N GLY A 347 -19.57 17.47 1.58
CA GLY A 347 -18.90 17.38 0.28
C GLY A 347 -18.91 15.95 -0.27
N GLU A 348 -18.67 15.84 -1.59
CA GLU A 348 -18.58 14.54 -2.27
C GLU A 348 -17.49 13.68 -1.59
N PRO A 349 -17.82 12.45 -1.15
CA PRO A 349 -16.85 11.55 -0.53
C PRO A 349 -15.69 11.22 -1.48
N GLY A 350 -14.54 10.81 -0.97
CA GLY A 350 -13.41 10.40 -1.81
C GLY A 350 -13.43 8.92 -2.18
N GLU A 351 -14.10 8.13 -1.35
CA GLU A 351 -14.18 6.69 -1.43
C GLU A 351 -14.93 6.27 -2.71
N PRO A 352 -14.51 5.19 -3.38
CA PRO A 352 -15.00 4.83 -4.71
C PRO A 352 -16.42 4.26 -4.70
N ASP A 353 -16.91 3.81 -3.54
CA ASP A 353 -18.14 3.06 -3.31
C ASP A 353 -19.25 3.88 -2.64
N VAL A 354 -19.05 5.17 -2.44
CA VAL A 354 -20.10 6.09 -1.97
C VAL A 354 -20.09 7.38 -2.77
N SER A 355 -21.26 7.97 -3.05
CA SER A 355 -21.37 9.25 -3.75
C SER A 355 -22.58 10.06 -3.30
N MET A 356 -22.50 11.39 -3.40
CA MET A 356 -23.68 12.26 -3.29
C MET A 356 -24.42 12.40 -4.62
N ASN A 357 -23.87 11.90 -5.72
CA ASN A 357 -24.51 11.93 -7.03
C ASN A 357 -25.52 10.77 -7.19
N GLY A 358 -26.80 11.09 -7.12
CA GLY A 358 -27.91 10.13 -7.29
C GLY A 358 -28.26 9.78 -8.74
N THR A 359 -27.43 10.13 -9.72
CA THR A 359 -27.68 9.93 -11.15
C THR A 359 -26.72 8.91 -11.76
N ARG A 360 -26.94 8.55 -13.04
CA ARG A 360 -26.04 7.62 -13.77
C ARG A 360 -24.62 8.18 -13.95
N ASN A 361 -24.41 9.49 -13.75
CA ASN A 361 -23.09 10.11 -13.78
C ASN A 361 -22.30 9.95 -12.45
N VAL A 362 -22.70 9.00 -11.60
CA VAL A 362 -21.98 8.61 -10.38
C VAL A 362 -20.61 7.99 -10.70
N LYS A 363 -19.72 7.87 -9.70
CA LYS A 363 -18.35 7.33 -9.83
C LYS A 363 -18.26 5.99 -10.55
N TRP A 364 -19.20 5.08 -10.29
CA TRP A 364 -19.29 3.76 -10.90
C TRP A 364 -20.32 3.68 -12.04
N GLY A 365 -20.74 4.83 -12.59
CA GLY A 365 -21.79 4.92 -13.61
C GLY A 365 -21.57 4.04 -14.84
N SER A 366 -20.30 3.82 -15.22
CA SER A 366 -19.91 2.94 -16.33
C SER A 366 -20.18 1.45 -16.09
N LEU A 367 -20.40 1.04 -14.84
CA LEU A 367 -20.73 -0.32 -14.45
C LEU A 367 -22.24 -0.55 -14.34
N ILE A 368 -23.06 0.52 -14.40
CA ILE A 368 -24.52 0.41 -14.33
C ILE A 368 -25.05 -0.02 -15.69
N ALA A 369 -25.69 -1.18 -15.76
CA ALA A 369 -26.33 -1.65 -16.99
C ALA A 369 -27.39 -0.65 -17.49
N SER A 370 -27.57 -0.56 -18.81
CA SER A 370 -28.56 0.34 -19.42
C SER A 370 -29.99 0.04 -18.96
N SER A 371 -30.29 -1.21 -18.60
CA SER A 371 -31.58 -1.68 -18.11
C SER A 371 -31.82 -1.44 -16.61
N THR A 372 -30.79 -1.06 -15.85
CA THR A 372 -30.95 -0.76 -14.40
C THR A 372 -31.51 0.64 -14.23
N ALA A 373 -32.67 0.75 -13.57
CA ALA A 373 -33.29 2.03 -13.24
C ALA A 373 -32.44 2.82 -12.25
N VAL A 374 -32.34 4.13 -12.44
CA VAL A 374 -31.57 5.05 -11.57
C VAL A 374 -32.47 6.26 -11.23
N PRO A 375 -32.67 6.59 -9.94
CA PRO A 375 -32.22 5.88 -8.74
C PRO A 375 -32.75 4.43 -8.67
N THR A 376 -31.99 3.54 -8.04
CA THR A 376 -32.30 2.11 -7.99
C THR A 376 -33.08 1.79 -6.71
N GLY A 377 -34.27 1.21 -6.87
CA GLY A 377 -35.12 0.82 -5.75
C GLY A 377 -34.63 -0.42 -5.02
N LEU A 378 -34.86 -0.49 -3.71
CA LEU A 378 -34.59 -1.67 -2.89
C LEU A 378 -35.48 -2.85 -3.32
N GLY A 379 -34.91 -4.05 -3.40
CA GLY A 379 -35.59 -5.27 -3.82
C GLY A 379 -35.99 -5.30 -5.30
N ALA A 380 -35.69 -4.25 -6.08
CA ALA A 380 -36.03 -4.19 -7.50
C ALA A 380 -35.15 -5.10 -8.37
N TYR A 381 -33.94 -5.42 -7.89
CA TYR A 381 -32.96 -6.24 -8.59
C TYR A 381 -32.28 -7.21 -7.60
N PRO A 382 -31.74 -8.36 -8.07
CA PRO A 382 -30.93 -9.22 -7.24
C PRO A 382 -29.71 -8.48 -6.67
N ASN A 383 -29.32 -8.83 -5.44
CA ASN A 383 -28.13 -8.24 -4.82
C ASN A 383 -26.88 -8.49 -5.69
N GLY A 384 -26.01 -7.47 -5.79
CA GLY A 384 -24.87 -7.43 -6.70
C GLY A 384 -25.15 -6.75 -8.05
N THR A 385 -26.41 -6.43 -8.36
CA THR A 385 -26.72 -5.53 -9.48
C THR A 385 -26.19 -4.14 -9.17
N VAL A 386 -25.32 -3.60 -10.03
CA VAL A 386 -24.75 -2.26 -9.86
C VAL A 386 -25.78 -1.21 -10.24
N GLY A 387 -26.14 -0.36 -9.28
CA GLY A 387 -27.14 0.69 -9.40
C GLY A 387 -26.78 1.92 -8.56
N VAL A 388 -27.77 2.72 -8.20
CA VAL A 388 -27.62 3.90 -7.34
C VAL A 388 -28.65 3.80 -6.21
N PHE A 389 -28.27 3.07 -5.16
CA PHE A 389 -29.15 2.80 -4.02
C PHE A 389 -29.00 3.89 -2.97
N GLN A 390 -30.11 4.51 -2.57
CA GLN A 390 -30.10 5.54 -1.53
C GLN A 390 -29.72 4.96 -0.17
N GLY A 391 -28.90 5.70 0.58
CA GLY A 391 -28.42 5.34 1.90
C GLY A 391 -26.98 4.81 1.84
N ALA A 392 -26.03 5.52 2.45
CA ALA A 392 -24.62 5.13 2.52
C ALA A 392 -23.85 6.06 3.47
N GLN A 393 -22.69 5.62 3.97
CA GLN A 393 -21.78 6.38 4.83
C GLN A 393 -22.54 7.15 5.90
N TYR A 394 -23.34 6.39 6.66
CA TYR A 394 -24.12 6.80 7.82
C TYR A 394 -25.33 7.71 7.51
N CYS A 395 -25.55 8.05 6.25
CA CYS A 395 -26.61 8.93 5.81
C CYS A 395 -27.77 8.13 5.21
N PRO A 396 -29.00 8.20 5.75
CA PRO A 396 -30.18 7.55 5.16
C PRO A 396 -30.66 8.22 3.86
N SER A 397 -30.17 9.43 3.57
CA SER A 397 -30.46 10.17 2.34
C SER A 397 -29.30 11.09 1.96
N GLY A 398 -29.26 11.50 0.68
CA GLY A 398 -28.22 12.40 0.17
C GLY A 398 -26.90 11.71 -0.20
N LYS A 399 -26.71 10.44 0.18
CA LYS A 399 -25.63 9.58 -0.29
C LYS A 399 -26.18 8.28 -0.87
N TYR A 400 -25.40 7.68 -1.77
CA TYR A 400 -25.75 6.50 -2.52
C TYR A 400 -24.60 5.49 -2.50
N ARG A 401 -24.95 4.21 -2.55
CA ARG A 401 -24.04 3.06 -2.65
C ARG A 401 -24.28 2.28 -3.96
N PRO A 402 -23.30 1.49 -4.43
CA PRO A 402 -23.34 0.85 -5.74
C PRO A 402 -24.21 -0.40 -5.81
N THR A 403 -24.40 -1.11 -4.70
CA THR A 403 -25.20 -2.34 -4.66
C THR A 403 -26.18 -2.32 -3.51
N GLU A 404 -27.21 -3.17 -3.55
CA GLU A 404 -28.20 -3.17 -2.48
C GLU A 404 -27.56 -3.55 -1.14
N ASN A 405 -26.66 -4.54 -1.12
CA ASN A 405 -25.88 -4.93 0.04
C ASN A 405 -24.50 -5.45 -0.36
N SER A 406 -23.46 -5.12 0.41
CA SER A 406 -22.08 -5.59 0.23
C SER A 406 -21.47 -5.89 1.59
N ARG A 407 -20.24 -6.43 1.61
CA ARG A 407 -19.46 -6.55 2.84
C ARG A 407 -19.27 -5.24 3.59
N MET A 408 -19.20 -4.11 2.88
CA MET A 408 -19.06 -2.78 3.48
C MET A 408 -20.38 -2.28 4.11
N ARG A 409 -21.46 -3.06 4.01
CA ARG A 409 -22.75 -2.78 4.65
C ARG A 409 -23.16 -3.85 5.67
N THR A 410 -22.95 -5.12 5.35
CA THR A 410 -23.29 -6.27 6.22
C THR A 410 -22.21 -7.34 6.10
N LEU A 411 -21.69 -7.81 7.22
CA LEU A 411 -20.69 -8.89 7.24
C LEU A 411 -21.21 -10.18 6.60
N GLY A 412 -20.32 -10.99 5.99
CA GLY A 412 -20.69 -12.23 5.31
C GLY A 412 -21.28 -12.05 3.91
N TYR A 413 -21.53 -10.82 3.45
CA TYR A 413 -21.92 -10.55 2.06
C TYR A 413 -20.70 -10.45 1.14
N PRO A 414 -20.85 -10.68 -0.18
CA PRO A 414 -19.80 -10.42 -1.16
C PRO A 414 -19.42 -8.94 -1.26
N TRP A 415 -18.24 -8.67 -1.80
CA TRP A 415 -17.73 -7.31 -2.07
C TRP A 415 -18.48 -6.61 -3.21
N HIS A 416 -18.80 -7.36 -4.26
CA HIS A 416 -19.36 -6.88 -5.52
C HIS A 416 -18.47 -5.94 -6.34
N ALA A 417 -18.87 -5.74 -7.60
CA ALA A 417 -18.00 -5.26 -8.67
C ALA A 417 -17.30 -3.92 -8.42
N VAL A 418 -17.93 -2.98 -7.70
CA VAL A 418 -17.34 -1.67 -7.40
C VAL A 418 -16.22 -1.81 -6.37
N ASN A 419 -16.47 -2.53 -5.27
CA ASN A 419 -15.50 -2.71 -4.20
C ASN A 419 -14.35 -3.61 -4.64
N GLU A 420 -14.65 -4.70 -5.37
CA GLU A 420 -13.62 -5.53 -6.01
C GLU A 420 -12.81 -4.74 -7.05
N GLY A 421 -13.45 -3.81 -7.76
CA GLY A 421 -12.79 -2.92 -8.70
C GLY A 421 -11.81 -1.96 -8.04
N ALA A 422 -12.16 -1.43 -6.86
CA ALA A 422 -11.26 -0.63 -6.04
C ALA A 422 -10.07 -1.46 -5.54
N ALA A 423 -10.34 -2.64 -4.99
CA ALA A 423 -9.29 -3.57 -4.56
C ALA A 423 -8.33 -3.95 -5.69
N ARG A 424 -8.83 -4.28 -6.89
CA ARG A 424 -7.99 -4.56 -8.07
C ARG A 424 -7.11 -3.37 -8.45
N LYS A 425 -7.59 -2.13 -8.32
CA LYS A 425 -6.77 -0.94 -8.59
C LYS A 425 -5.62 -0.82 -7.60
N VAL A 426 -5.83 -1.18 -6.33
CA VAL A 426 -4.77 -1.21 -5.31
C VAL A 426 -3.77 -2.32 -5.58
N PHE A 427 -4.22 -3.56 -5.80
CA PHE A 427 -3.31 -4.66 -6.16
C PHE A 427 -2.48 -4.35 -7.41
N ALA A 428 -3.04 -3.62 -8.38
CA ALA A 428 -2.31 -3.18 -9.56
C ALA A 428 -1.18 -2.15 -9.25
N GLN A 429 -1.20 -1.48 -8.09
CA GLN A 429 -0.10 -0.63 -7.63
C GLN A 429 1.10 -1.47 -7.17
N TYR A 430 0.84 -2.63 -6.56
CA TYR A 430 1.88 -3.59 -6.17
C TYR A 430 2.38 -4.40 -7.37
N GLY A 431 1.47 -4.85 -8.25
CA GLY A 431 1.83 -5.50 -9.52
C GLY A 431 2.61 -4.63 -10.51
N GLY A 432 2.90 -3.37 -10.13
CA GLY A 432 3.71 -2.43 -10.90
C GLY A 432 4.48 -1.46 -10.03
N SER A 433 5.66 -1.87 -9.54
CA SER A 433 6.81 -0.98 -9.28
C SER A 433 8.16 -1.74 -9.18
N ALA A 434 8.64 -2.34 -10.27
CA ALA A 434 9.81 -1.66 -10.85
C ALA A 434 9.18 -0.49 -11.62
N PRO A 435 9.74 0.73 -11.56
CA PRO A 435 9.08 1.97 -11.99
C PRO A 435 8.27 1.71 -13.26
N GLY A 436 7.01 2.13 -13.33
CA GLY A 436 5.97 1.53 -14.19
C GLY A 436 6.40 1.04 -15.58
N GLY A 437 6.57 -0.28 -15.74
CA GLY A 437 6.95 -0.91 -17.00
C GLY A 437 5.77 -1.51 -17.78
N VAL A 438 5.76 -1.29 -19.09
CA VAL A 438 4.94 -2.02 -20.06
C VAL A 438 5.63 -3.36 -20.37
N THR A 439 4.89 -4.47 -20.29
CA THR A 439 5.39 -5.77 -20.72
C THR A 439 4.95 -6.06 -22.16
N GLN A 440 5.91 -6.41 -22.99
CA GLN A 440 5.73 -6.83 -24.37
C GLN A 440 6.34 -8.21 -24.58
N THR A 441 5.60 -9.10 -25.23
CA THR A 441 6.06 -10.44 -25.62
C THR A 441 6.13 -10.58 -27.13
N GLY A 442 7.01 -11.43 -27.63
CA GLY A 442 7.08 -11.79 -29.05
C GLY A 442 7.94 -13.02 -29.30
N THR A 443 8.16 -13.37 -30.56
CA THR A 443 9.04 -14.49 -30.94
C THR A 443 10.07 -13.99 -31.94
N LEU A 444 11.34 -14.30 -31.71
CA LEU A 444 12.43 -13.99 -32.62
C LEU A 444 12.98 -15.24 -33.28
N ALA A 445 13.24 -15.17 -34.58
CA ALA A 445 14.09 -16.13 -35.27
C ALA A 445 15.57 -15.83 -34.96
N ASN A 446 16.46 -16.80 -35.25
CA ASN A 446 17.91 -16.58 -35.15
C ASN A 446 18.34 -15.41 -36.05
N GLY A 447 19.05 -14.43 -35.49
CA GLY A 447 19.42 -13.18 -36.18
C GLY A 447 18.30 -12.15 -36.32
N GLY A 448 17.10 -12.41 -35.78
CA GLY A 448 15.96 -11.49 -35.84
C GLY A 448 15.97 -10.43 -34.73
N PHE A 449 15.20 -9.36 -34.90
CA PHE A 449 15.03 -8.31 -33.90
C PHE A 449 13.57 -7.85 -33.79
N ALA A 450 13.23 -7.20 -32.67
CA ALA A 450 11.93 -6.56 -32.46
C ALA A 450 12.09 -5.25 -31.68
N TYR A 451 11.23 -4.27 -31.99
CA TYR A 451 11.17 -2.99 -31.29
C TYR A 451 10.14 -3.01 -30.16
N ALA A 452 10.39 -2.22 -29.13
CA ALA A 452 9.43 -1.93 -28.08
C ALA A 452 9.29 -0.40 -27.89
N PRO A 453 8.05 0.13 -27.96
CA PRO A 453 6.79 -0.62 -28.17
C PRO A 453 6.67 -1.25 -29.57
N SER A 454 5.93 -2.34 -29.69
CA SER A 454 5.64 -3.03 -30.96
C SER A 454 4.52 -2.35 -31.76
N ALA A 455 3.72 -1.50 -31.11
CA ALA A 455 2.70 -0.71 -31.76
C ALA A 455 3.32 0.42 -32.60
N SER A 456 2.79 0.63 -33.81
CA SER A 456 3.18 1.76 -34.66
C SER A 456 2.99 3.08 -33.91
N PRO A 457 4.00 3.97 -33.85
CA PRO A 457 5.16 4.07 -34.75
C PRO A 457 6.44 3.36 -34.30
N GLY A 458 6.40 2.52 -33.25
CA GLY A 458 7.55 1.75 -32.76
C GLY A 458 8.45 2.49 -31.76
N TRP A 459 7.99 3.65 -31.27
CA TRP A 459 8.67 4.51 -30.30
C TRP A 459 7.67 5.35 -29.50
N VAL A 460 8.09 5.95 -28.39
CA VAL A 460 7.26 6.86 -27.58
C VAL A 460 7.99 8.14 -27.20
N GLN A 461 7.22 9.15 -26.82
CA GLN A 461 7.73 10.31 -26.09
C GLN A 461 7.82 9.97 -24.59
N ALA A 462 8.97 10.25 -23.98
CA ALA A 462 9.25 10.01 -22.57
C ALA A 462 9.74 11.29 -21.87
N GLY A 463 9.46 11.39 -20.57
CA GLY A 463 9.96 12.45 -19.70
C GLY A 463 11.43 12.23 -19.32
N ALA A 464 12.00 13.17 -18.55
CA ALA A 464 13.32 12.97 -17.95
C ALA A 464 13.20 12.04 -16.74
N GLY A 465 14.18 11.15 -16.54
CA GLY A 465 14.17 10.23 -15.40
C GLY A 465 14.82 8.88 -15.72
N ASN A 466 14.57 7.89 -14.86
CA ASN A 466 15.12 6.55 -15.03
C ASN A 466 14.27 5.69 -15.99
N PHE A 467 14.93 5.18 -17.02
CA PHE A 467 14.43 4.17 -17.95
C PHE A 467 14.86 2.80 -17.43
N SER A 468 13.93 1.87 -17.27
CA SER A 468 14.21 0.51 -16.78
C SER A 468 13.74 -0.52 -17.79
N LEU A 469 14.58 -1.48 -18.18
CA LEU A 469 14.23 -2.54 -19.11
C LEU A 469 14.77 -3.88 -18.62
N GLN A 470 13.97 -4.93 -18.75
CA GLN A 470 14.32 -6.31 -18.41
C GLN A 470 13.83 -7.26 -19.49
N LEU A 471 14.76 -7.98 -20.09
CA LEU A 471 14.53 -8.96 -21.14
C LEU A 471 14.76 -10.36 -20.60
N SER A 472 13.87 -11.28 -20.97
CA SER A 472 14.02 -12.71 -20.77
C SER A 472 13.68 -13.47 -22.06
N GLY A 473 14.44 -14.52 -22.35
CA GLY A 473 14.23 -15.46 -23.44
C GLY A 473 14.75 -16.86 -23.07
N PRO A 474 14.73 -17.82 -24.01
CA PRO A 474 15.09 -19.20 -23.71
C PRO A 474 16.53 -19.37 -23.20
N ALA A 475 16.78 -20.35 -22.34
CA ALA A 475 18.10 -20.59 -21.75
C ALA A 475 19.21 -20.92 -22.78
N ASN A 476 18.82 -21.37 -23.97
CA ASN A 476 19.73 -21.85 -25.02
C ASN A 476 19.94 -20.80 -26.13
N THR A 477 19.55 -19.55 -25.91
CA THR A 477 19.64 -18.46 -26.88
C THR A 477 20.49 -17.32 -26.34
N ASN A 478 20.91 -16.43 -27.24
CA ASN A 478 21.59 -15.18 -26.90
C ASN A 478 20.75 -14.03 -27.46
N PHE A 479 20.03 -13.33 -26.59
CA PHE A 479 19.24 -12.15 -26.94
C PHE A 479 19.84 -10.95 -26.25
N GLN A 480 20.06 -9.88 -27.00
CA GLN A 480 20.65 -8.62 -26.53
C GLN A 480 19.60 -7.52 -26.48
N LEU A 481 19.80 -6.55 -25.59
CA LEU A 481 18.87 -5.45 -25.37
C LEU A 481 19.56 -4.10 -25.61
N TYR A 482 18.88 -3.22 -26.32
CA TYR A 482 19.36 -1.89 -26.68
C TYR A 482 18.30 -0.83 -26.42
N LEU A 483 18.72 0.39 -26.04
CA LEU A 483 17.86 1.56 -25.89
C LEU A 483 18.35 2.68 -26.80
N TYR A 484 17.44 3.28 -27.56
CA TYR A 484 17.73 4.37 -28.51
C TYR A 484 16.97 5.64 -28.16
N LYS A 485 17.61 6.80 -28.37
CA LYS A 485 17.01 8.13 -28.25
C LYS A 485 17.09 8.86 -29.59
N PHE A 486 16.02 9.58 -29.97
CA PHE A 486 16.04 10.45 -31.13
C PHE A 486 16.79 11.76 -30.81
N MET A 487 17.76 12.10 -31.65
CA MET A 487 18.60 13.30 -31.58
C MET A 487 18.51 14.07 -32.92
N ALA A 488 19.18 15.23 -33.01
CA ALA A 488 19.08 16.14 -34.17
C ALA A 488 19.33 15.47 -35.55
N ASN A 489 20.18 14.44 -35.60
CA ASN A 489 20.56 13.74 -36.84
C ASN A 489 20.08 12.27 -36.90
N GLY A 490 19.11 11.88 -36.06
CA GLY A 490 18.53 10.53 -36.06
C GLY A 490 18.60 9.80 -34.72
N TRP A 491 18.33 8.50 -34.74
CA TRP A 491 18.33 7.63 -33.57
C TRP A 491 19.76 7.25 -33.14
N VAL A 492 20.07 7.45 -31.86
CA VAL A 492 21.36 7.15 -31.26
C VAL A 492 21.15 6.15 -30.14
N GLN A 493 21.97 5.09 -30.10
CA GLN A 493 21.98 4.14 -28.98
C GLN A 493 22.51 4.85 -27.73
N VAL A 494 21.73 4.84 -26.66
CA VAL A 494 22.06 5.50 -25.39
C VAL A 494 22.37 4.52 -24.26
N ALA A 495 21.93 3.26 -24.38
CA ALA A 495 22.28 2.18 -23.48
C ALA A 495 22.17 0.81 -24.17
N ALA A 496 22.90 -0.19 -23.66
CA ALA A 496 22.80 -1.57 -24.12
C ALA A 496 23.19 -2.56 -23.01
N SER A 497 22.65 -3.77 -23.09
CA SER A 497 23.03 -4.94 -22.31
C SER A 497 23.18 -6.11 -23.29
N THR A 498 24.41 -6.64 -23.39
CA THR A 498 24.82 -7.55 -24.47
C THR A 498 25.54 -8.79 -23.94
N GLY A 499 24.99 -9.40 -22.89
CA GLY A 499 25.50 -10.64 -22.32
C GLY A 499 25.50 -11.83 -23.29
N ALA A 500 26.01 -12.96 -22.81
CA ALA A 500 26.08 -14.21 -23.57
C ALA A 500 24.78 -15.04 -23.49
N THR A 501 23.74 -14.53 -22.83
CA THR A 501 22.49 -15.25 -22.52
C THR A 501 21.28 -14.53 -23.13
N SER A 502 20.06 -14.99 -22.84
CA SER A 502 18.84 -14.29 -23.19
C SER A 502 18.19 -13.56 -22.02
N SER A 503 18.96 -13.26 -20.97
CA SER A 503 18.53 -12.44 -19.84
C SER A 503 19.36 -11.17 -19.79
N GLU A 504 18.73 -10.02 -20.04
CA GLU A 504 19.42 -8.72 -20.14
C GLU A 504 18.67 -7.65 -19.37
N SER A 505 19.37 -6.64 -18.88
CA SER A 505 18.74 -5.54 -18.13
C SER A 505 19.42 -4.20 -18.37
N ILE A 506 18.63 -3.14 -18.50
CA ILE A 506 19.10 -1.76 -18.64
C ILE A 506 18.44 -0.90 -17.55
N SER A 507 19.25 -0.11 -16.83
CA SER A 507 18.77 1.06 -16.07
C SER A 507 19.52 2.28 -16.58
N TYR A 508 18.82 3.29 -17.06
CA TYR A 508 19.40 4.44 -17.75
C TYR A 508 18.71 5.73 -17.32
N ASN A 509 19.45 6.67 -16.72
CA ASN A 509 18.93 8.00 -16.44
C ASN A 509 19.04 8.89 -17.69
N GLY A 510 17.91 9.28 -18.26
CA GLY A 510 17.82 9.97 -19.55
C GLY A 510 17.05 11.28 -19.48
N ALA A 511 17.36 12.20 -20.39
CA ALA A 511 16.60 13.44 -20.58
C ALA A 511 15.32 13.20 -21.40
N ALA A 512 14.31 14.06 -21.25
CA ALA A 512 13.08 13.97 -22.03
C ALA A 512 13.35 13.93 -23.55
N GLY A 513 12.52 13.19 -24.29
CA GLY A 513 12.68 13.01 -25.74
C GLY A 513 11.92 11.79 -26.27
N TYR A 514 12.24 11.37 -27.50
CA TYR A 514 11.66 10.16 -28.10
C TYR A 514 12.59 8.97 -27.93
N TYR A 515 12.02 7.82 -27.56
CA TYR A 515 12.74 6.61 -27.20
C TYR A 515 12.09 5.35 -27.78
N TYR A 516 12.91 4.35 -28.08
CA TYR A 516 12.49 2.96 -28.26
C TYR A 516 13.55 1.98 -27.76
N ALA A 517 13.15 0.76 -27.45
CA ALA A 517 14.05 -0.35 -27.16
C ALA A 517 14.08 -1.37 -28.30
N MET A 518 15.19 -2.09 -28.44
CA MET A 518 15.34 -3.16 -29.42
C MET A 518 15.82 -4.43 -28.73
N VAL A 519 15.11 -5.53 -28.96
CA VAL A 519 15.54 -6.89 -28.63
C VAL A 519 16.15 -7.50 -29.88
N ASN A 520 17.38 -8.01 -29.79
CA ASN A 520 18.10 -8.59 -30.92
C ASN A 520 18.54 -10.02 -30.60
N SER A 521 18.24 -10.98 -31.48
CA SER A 521 18.76 -12.35 -31.36
C SER A 521 20.12 -12.47 -32.02
N VAL A 522 21.17 -12.73 -31.24
CA VAL A 522 22.52 -13.02 -31.74
C VAL A 522 22.67 -14.49 -32.10
N SER A 523 22.10 -15.40 -31.29
CA SER A 523 22.09 -16.83 -31.60
C SER A 523 20.85 -17.53 -31.05
N GLY A 524 20.24 -18.38 -31.87
CA GLY A 524 19.05 -19.16 -31.54
C GLY A 524 17.74 -18.39 -31.67
N GLY A 525 16.59 -19.05 -31.50
CA GLY A 525 15.28 -18.43 -31.69
C GLY A 525 14.27 -18.92 -30.67
N GLY A 526 13.25 -18.11 -30.40
CA GLY A 526 12.22 -18.43 -29.42
C GLY A 526 11.46 -17.21 -28.91
N ALA A 527 10.53 -17.46 -27.99
CA ALA A 527 9.72 -16.44 -27.37
C ALA A 527 10.54 -15.58 -26.42
N TYR A 528 10.36 -14.26 -26.47
CA TYR A 528 10.93 -13.31 -25.52
C TYR A 528 9.83 -12.58 -24.75
N THR A 529 10.18 -12.13 -23.56
CA THR A 529 9.40 -11.19 -22.75
C THR A 529 10.31 -10.00 -22.43
N LEU A 530 9.88 -8.79 -22.78
CA LEU A 530 10.54 -7.53 -22.43
C LEU A 530 9.60 -6.71 -21.56
N THR A 531 9.99 -6.42 -20.33
CA THR A 531 9.32 -5.45 -19.47
C THR A 531 10.13 -4.16 -19.49
N TYR A 532 9.53 -3.04 -19.88
CA TYR A 532 10.22 -1.75 -20.01
C TYR A 532 9.40 -0.59 -19.46
N SER A 533 10.04 0.28 -18.69
CA SER A 533 9.49 1.50 -18.16
C SER A 533 10.22 2.71 -18.68
N PHE A 534 9.46 3.62 -19.24
CA PHE A 534 9.95 4.93 -19.63
C PHE A 534 9.29 5.99 -18.74
N PRO A 535 10.03 7.01 -18.29
CA PRO A 535 9.45 8.12 -17.53
C PRO A 535 8.28 8.73 -18.29
N LYS A 536 7.17 9.00 -17.59
CA LYS A 536 6.03 9.67 -18.21
C LYS A 536 6.43 11.10 -18.61
N PRO A 537 6.02 11.57 -19.80
CA PRO A 537 6.34 12.91 -20.29
C PRO A 537 5.78 14.04 -19.44
#